data_AF-T1HQD8-F1
#
_entry.id   AF-T1HQD8-F1
#
_cell.length_a   1.000
_cell.length_b   1.000
_cell.length_c   1.000
_cell.angle_alpha   90.00
_cell.angle_beta   90.00
_cell.angle_gamma   90.00
#
_symmetry.space_group_name_H-M   'P 1'
#
loop_
_entity.id
_entity.type
_entity.pdbx_description
1 polymer ?
#
loop_
_entity_poly.entity_id
_entity_poly.type
_entity_poly.pdbx_seq_one_letter_code
_entity_poly.pdbx_strand_id
1 'polypeptide(L)'
;EKPGGVLGVLEPASQPDNGILIGRTLISAKTNTIPARLLNTKDFDQKLKKGTIIGRCEEVQMITGSEVPNANLVREQTAPGPGVVNEFIDSTIVELRPQVKEAAKKLLCKYHHVFSCVDNDLGRTKMVQHRINTGDHQPIKQAPRRIPLVKQQEVDQMIEDMKERG
;
A
#
# COMPACT_ATOMS: atom_id res chain seq x y z
N GLU A 1 3.55 23.05 -26.91
CA GLU A 1 2.79 23.51 -25.73
C GLU A 1 2.96 22.48 -24.61
N LYS A 2 3.43 22.89 -23.43
CA LYS A 2 3.58 21.96 -22.29
C LYS A 2 2.17 21.57 -21.80
N PRO A 3 1.85 20.29 -21.55
CA PRO A 3 0.55 19.92 -21.00
C PRO A 3 0.50 20.35 -19.52
N GLY A 4 0.20 21.63 -19.28
CA GLY A 4 0.33 22.30 -17.99
C GLY A 4 -0.80 21.99 -17.02
N GLY A 5 -0.80 20.79 -16.44
CA GLY A 5 -1.57 20.48 -15.24
C GLY A 5 -0.65 19.89 -14.17
N VAL A 6 -0.83 20.29 -12.92
CA VAL A 6 -0.10 19.73 -11.78
C VAL A 6 -0.73 18.37 -11.43
N LEU A 7 0.09 17.32 -11.33
CA LEU A 7 -0.38 16.03 -10.84
C LEU A 7 -0.48 16.11 -9.32
N GLY A 8 -1.62 15.69 -8.76
CA GLY A 8 -1.83 15.72 -7.32
C GLY A 8 -2.57 14.50 -6.82
N VAL A 9 -2.45 14.24 -5.52
CA VAL A 9 -3.23 13.22 -4.81
C VAL A 9 -4.23 13.94 -3.92
N LEU A 10 -5.51 13.60 -4.10
CA LEU A 10 -6.59 14.00 -3.21
C LEU A 10 -6.72 12.96 -2.10
N GLU A 11 -6.49 13.38 -0.87
CA GLU A 11 -6.65 12.58 0.33
C GLU A 11 -7.86 13.06 1.17
N PRO A 12 -8.64 12.14 1.76
CA PRO A 12 -9.71 12.51 2.66
C PRO A 12 -9.15 13.25 3.87
N ALA A 13 -9.80 14.33 4.28
CA ALA A 13 -9.48 14.96 5.55
C ALA A 13 -9.84 13.99 6.67
N SER A 14 -9.05 13.99 7.75
CA SER A 14 -9.45 13.34 9.00
C SER A 14 -10.67 14.09 9.52
N GLN A 15 -11.86 13.63 9.14
CA GLN A 15 -13.12 14.20 9.61
C GLN A 15 -13.71 13.30 10.70
N PRO A 16 -14.29 13.88 11.76
CA PRO A 16 -15.23 13.16 12.62
C PRO A 16 -16.40 12.63 11.77
N ASP A 17 -17.01 11.52 12.20
CA ASP A 17 -17.99 10.72 11.46
C ASP A 17 -19.24 11.52 11.00
N ASN A 18 -19.09 12.23 9.89
CA ASN A 18 -20.13 13.08 9.31
C ASN A 18 -20.92 12.34 8.21
N GLY A 19 -20.60 11.07 7.94
CA GLY A 19 -21.27 10.26 6.91
C GLY A 19 -20.87 10.54 5.45
N ILE A 20 -20.03 11.56 5.19
CA ILE A 20 -19.48 11.85 3.85
C ILE A 20 -18.06 11.30 3.77
N LEU A 21 -17.83 10.34 2.88
CA LEU A 21 -16.49 9.81 2.57
C LEU A 21 -16.00 10.33 1.22
N ILE A 22 -14.68 10.47 1.10
CA ILE A 22 -14.01 10.87 -0.14
C ILE A 22 -13.11 9.75 -0.60
N GLY A 23 -13.20 9.40 -1.87
CA GLY A 23 -12.27 8.48 -2.50
C GLY A 23 -10.89 9.11 -2.67
N ARG A 24 -9.84 8.44 -2.16
CA ARG A 24 -8.46 8.76 -2.50
C ARG A 24 -8.28 8.65 -4.02
N THR A 25 -7.86 9.74 -4.66
CA THR A 25 -7.83 9.80 -6.12
C THR A 25 -6.60 10.56 -6.60
N LEU A 26 -5.92 10.00 -7.61
CA LEU A 26 -4.89 10.72 -8.38
C LEU A 26 -5.58 11.64 -9.39
N ILE A 27 -5.24 12.93 -9.36
CA ILE A 27 -5.89 13.97 -10.15
C ILE A 27 -4.87 14.78 -10.96
N SER A 28 -5.27 15.19 -12.16
CA SER A 28 -4.53 16.17 -12.95
C SER A 28 -5.22 17.53 -12.81
N ALA A 29 -4.67 18.39 -11.97
CA ALA A 29 -5.17 19.73 -11.73
C ALA A 29 -4.70 20.68 -12.85
N LYS A 30 -5.53 20.87 -13.87
CA LYS A 30 -5.31 21.88 -14.92
C LYS A 30 -5.89 23.26 -14.55
N THR A 31 -6.81 23.28 -13.58
CA THR A 31 -7.52 24.47 -13.10
C THR A 31 -7.70 24.37 -11.58
N ASN A 32 -8.23 25.44 -10.96
CA ASN A 32 -8.54 25.47 -9.52
C ASN A 32 -9.74 24.58 -9.11
N THR A 33 -10.27 23.77 -10.03
CA THR A 33 -11.38 22.85 -9.77
C THR A 33 -10.94 21.43 -10.07
N ILE A 34 -11.08 20.55 -9.08
CA ILE A 34 -10.72 19.14 -9.20
C ILE A 34 -11.96 18.27 -8.99
N PRO A 35 -12.15 17.20 -9.78
CA PRO A 35 -13.22 16.25 -9.51
C PRO A 35 -12.89 15.44 -8.24
N ALA A 36 -13.85 15.34 -7.32
CA ALA A 36 -13.76 14.50 -6.13
C ALA A 36 -14.90 13.47 -6.14
N ARG A 37 -14.60 12.22 -5.76
CA ARG A 37 -15.62 11.17 -5.58
C ARG A 37 -16.09 11.18 -4.14
N LEU A 38 -17.39 11.39 -3.96
CA LEU A 38 -18.05 11.41 -2.66
C LEU A 38 -18.94 10.18 -2.49
N LEU A 39 -18.99 9.65 -1.27
CA LEU A 39 -19.91 8.60 -0.86
C LEU A 39 -20.66 9.09 0.38
N ASN A 40 -21.99 9.12 0.29
CA ASN A 40 -22.86 9.25 1.45
C ASN A 40 -23.05 7.86 2.06
N THR A 41 -22.63 7.67 3.31
CA THR A 41 -22.79 6.41 4.05
C THR A 41 -24.09 6.37 4.86
N LYS A 42 -24.88 7.44 4.85
CA LYS A 42 -26.20 7.50 5.47
C LYS A 42 -27.28 7.20 4.43
N ASP A 43 -28.43 6.75 4.92
CA ASP A 43 -29.64 6.45 4.17
C ASP A 43 -30.53 7.69 3.91
N PHE A 44 -30.07 8.87 4.35
CA PHE A 44 -30.73 10.16 4.14
C PHE A 44 -29.81 11.16 3.46
N ASP A 45 -30.41 12.16 2.81
CA ASP A 45 -29.70 13.22 2.09
C ASP A 45 -28.79 14.05 3.03
N GLN A 46 -27.55 14.27 2.60
CA GLN A 46 -26.58 15.09 3.33
C GLN A 46 -26.26 16.38 2.59
N LYS A 47 -26.23 17.50 3.33
CA LYS A 47 -25.94 18.83 2.79
C LYS A 47 -24.47 19.19 2.99
N LEU A 48 -23.73 19.31 1.89
CA LEU A 48 -22.36 19.83 1.90
C LEU A 48 -22.37 21.34 1.72
N LYS A 49 -21.88 22.09 2.72
CA LYS A 49 -21.82 23.56 2.64
C LYS A 49 -20.61 24.00 1.83
N LYS A 50 -20.75 25.11 1.09
CA LYS A 50 -19.60 25.77 0.44
C LYS A 50 -18.56 26.14 1.50
N GLY A 51 -17.29 25.81 1.25
CA GLY A 51 -16.19 26.03 2.19
C GLY A 51 -15.95 24.88 3.16
N THR A 52 -16.77 23.82 3.16
CA THR A 52 -16.45 22.59 3.90
C THR A 52 -15.17 21.97 3.33
N ILE A 53 -14.15 21.82 4.18
CA ILE A 53 -12.89 21.17 3.82
C ILE A 53 -13.14 19.67 3.81
N ILE A 54 -13.25 19.10 2.61
CA ILE A 54 -13.51 17.67 2.43
C ILE A 54 -12.18 16.88 2.45
N GLY A 55 -11.11 17.41 1.85
CA GLY A 55 -9.83 16.70 1.73
C GLY A 55 -8.65 17.63 1.56
N ARG A 56 -7.46 17.03 1.48
CA ARG A 56 -6.21 17.71 1.12
C ARG A 56 -5.78 17.27 -0.26
N CYS A 57 -5.34 18.22 -1.07
CA CYS A 57 -4.77 17.96 -2.39
C CYS A 57 -3.30 18.33 -2.34
N GLU A 58 -2.42 17.37 -2.54
CA GLU A 58 -0.97 17.57 -2.53
C GLU A 58 -0.40 17.27 -3.91
N GLU A 59 0.51 18.12 -4.39
CA GLU A 59 1.23 17.89 -5.64
C GLU A 59 2.13 16.66 -5.49
N VAL A 60 2.13 15.79 -6.49
CA VAL A 60 2.96 14.60 -6.52
C VAL A 60 3.79 14.55 -7.80
N GLN A 61 5.04 14.10 -7.64
CA GLN A 61 5.92 13.86 -8.77
C GLN A 61 5.77 12.42 -9.22
N MET A 62 5.55 12.25 -10.52
CA MET A 62 5.59 10.93 -11.14
C MET A 62 7.05 10.48 -11.22
N ILE A 63 7.37 9.37 -10.54
CA ILE A 63 8.69 8.74 -10.66
C ILE A 63 8.67 7.87 -11.92
N THR A 64 8.80 8.49 -13.10
CA THR A 64 9.08 7.78 -14.36
C THR A 64 10.58 7.52 -14.46
N GLY A 65 11.03 6.47 -13.76
CA GLY A 65 12.44 6.10 -13.64
C GLY A 65 12.64 4.59 -13.67
N SER A 66 11.89 3.88 -14.52
CA SER A 66 12.21 2.50 -14.85
C SER A 66 11.76 2.17 -16.26
N GLU A 67 12.63 2.46 -17.23
CA GLU A 67 12.74 1.60 -18.40
C GLU A 67 13.32 0.26 -17.95
N VAL A 68 12.49 -0.56 -17.32
CA VAL A 68 12.72 -1.99 -17.25
C VAL A 68 11.49 -2.66 -17.84
N PRO A 69 11.64 -3.43 -18.94
CA PRO A 69 10.57 -4.29 -19.40
C PRO A 69 10.33 -5.28 -18.25
N ASN A 70 9.17 -5.14 -17.62
CA ASN A 70 8.80 -5.77 -16.35
C ASN A 70 9.58 -5.20 -15.16
N ALA A 71 8.84 -4.73 -14.16
CA ALA A 71 9.35 -4.69 -12.80
C ALA A 71 9.78 -6.11 -12.42
N ASN A 72 11.05 -6.43 -12.68
CA ASN A 72 11.75 -7.50 -11.98
C ASN A 72 11.83 -7.03 -10.54
N LEU A 73 10.71 -7.15 -9.80
CA LEU A 73 10.75 -7.48 -8.40
C LEU A 73 11.79 -8.61 -8.35
N VAL A 74 12.98 -8.31 -7.84
CA VAL A 74 13.98 -9.36 -7.56
C VAL A 74 13.39 -10.12 -6.38
N ARG A 75 12.42 -10.98 -6.67
CA ARG A 75 11.96 -12.05 -5.81
C ARG A 75 13.03 -13.13 -5.97
N GLU A 76 14.09 -13.02 -5.18
CA GLU A 76 14.99 -14.16 -4.98
C GLU A 76 14.37 -15.23 -4.07
N GLN A 77 13.12 -15.05 -3.62
CA GLN A 77 12.39 -16.06 -2.85
C GLN A 77 10.97 -16.22 -3.41
N THR A 78 10.59 -17.49 -3.54
CA THR A 78 9.45 -18.08 -4.26
C THR A 78 8.17 -17.24 -4.22
N ALA A 79 7.77 -16.74 -5.39
CA ALA A 79 6.39 -16.29 -5.58
C ALA A 79 5.44 -17.46 -5.24
N PRO A 80 4.46 -17.28 -4.36
CA PRO A 80 3.45 -18.31 -4.10
C PRO A 80 2.74 -18.62 -5.42
N GLY A 81 2.69 -19.91 -5.77
CA GLY A 81 2.08 -20.36 -7.01
C GLY A 81 0.59 -20.00 -7.06
N PRO A 82 -0.03 -20.00 -8.26
CA PRO A 82 -1.44 -19.65 -8.46
C PRO A 82 -2.43 -20.50 -7.63
N GLY A 83 -1.99 -21.59 -7.00
CA GLY A 83 -2.78 -22.40 -6.07
C GLY A 83 -3.21 -21.65 -4.80
N VAL A 84 -2.34 -20.83 -4.20
CA VAL A 84 -2.65 -20.10 -2.94
C VAL A 84 -3.73 -19.05 -3.18
N VAL A 85 -3.71 -18.40 -4.34
CA VAL A 85 -4.72 -17.41 -4.74
C VAL A 85 -6.09 -18.07 -4.94
N ASN A 86 -6.14 -19.30 -5.45
CA ASN A 86 -7.40 -20.03 -5.62
C ASN A 86 -8.02 -20.41 -4.27
N GLU A 87 -7.22 -20.86 -3.31
CA GLU A 87 -7.68 -21.18 -1.96
C GLU A 87 -8.19 -19.93 -1.22
N PHE A 88 -7.51 -18.80 -1.39
CA PHE A 88 -7.97 -17.51 -0.88
C PHE A 88 -9.30 -17.08 -1.50
N ILE A 89 -9.46 -17.24 -2.82
CA ILE A 89 -10.72 -16.95 -3.53
C ILE A 89 -11.84 -17.82 -3.01
N ASP A 90 -11.62 -19.13 -2.86
CA ASP A 90 -12.67 -20.06 -2.47
C ASP A 90 -13.10 -19.88 -1.01
N SER A 91 -12.18 -19.46 -0.13
CA SER A 91 -12.47 -19.15 1.28
C SER A 91 -13.09 -17.77 1.50
N THR A 92 -12.73 -16.75 0.69
CA THR A 92 -13.15 -15.36 0.91
C THR A 92 -14.40 -14.98 0.10
N ILE A 93 -14.67 -15.71 -1.00
CA ILE A 93 -15.72 -15.36 -1.98
C ILE A 93 -16.79 -16.46 -1.99
N VAL A 94 -17.56 -16.53 -0.90
CA VAL A 94 -18.65 -17.50 -0.74
C VAL A 94 -19.95 -17.02 -1.44
N GLU A 95 -20.17 -15.70 -1.56
CA GLU A 95 -21.44 -15.12 -2.02
C GLU A 95 -21.34 -14.28 -3.31
N LEU A 96 -20.49 -14.64 -4.28
CA LEU A 96 -20.50 -13.99 -5.59
C LEU A 96 -21.26 -14.80 -6.65
N ARG A 97 -21.96 -14.08 -7.53
CA ARG A 97 -22.53 -14.65 -8.75
C ARG A 97 -21.41 -15.33 -9.57
N PRO A 98 -21.67 -16.48 -10.22
CA PRO A 98 -20.64 -17.27 -10.90
C PRO A 98 -19.79 -16.47 -11.90
N GLN A 99 -20.42 -15.58 -12.66
CA GLN A 99 -19.74 -14.72 -13.65
C GLN A 99 -18.75 -13.75 -13.01
N VAL A 100 -19.11 -13.19 -11.85
CA VAL A 100 -18.26 -12.25 -11.10
C VAL A 100 -17.13 -13.01 -10.41
N LYS A 101 -17.40 -14.21 -9.87
CA LYS A 101 -16.39 -15.09 -9.29
C LYS A 101 -15.30 -15.44 -10.30
N GLU A 102 -15.68 -15.81 -11.52
CA GLU A 102 -14.73 -16.13 -12.59
C GLU A 102 -13.90 -14.91 -13.04
N ALA A 103 -14.52 -13.73 -13.13
CA ALA A 103 -13.82 -12.50 -13.46
C ALA A 103 -12.81 -12.10 -12.37
N ALA A 104 -13.20 -12.21 -11.10
CA ALA A 104 -12.34 -11.96 -9.95
C ALA A 104 -11.15 -12.93 -9.91
N LYS A 105 -11.40 -14.22 -10.17
CA LYS A 105 -10.35 -15.24 -10.24
C LYS A 105 -9.31 -14.92 -11.31
N LYS A 106 -9.75 -14.58 -12.52
CA LYS A 106 -8.83 -14.19 -13.61
C LYS A 106 -7.99 -12.97 -13.23
N LEU A 107 -8.60 -11.99 -12.58
CA LEU A 107 -7.91 -10.77 -12.15
C LEU A 107 -6.83 -11.09 -11.10
N LEU A 108 -7.19 -11.82 -10.05
CA LEU A 108 -6.28 -12.15 -8.96
C LEU A 108 -5.13 -13.04 -9.42
N CYS A 109 -5.39 -14.04 -10.27
CA CYS A 109 -4.33 -14.85 -10.87
C CYS A 109 -3.38 -14.02 -11.73
N LYS A 110 -3.92 -13.08 -12.54
CA LYS A 110 -3.11 -12.19 -13.39
C LYS A 110 -2.17 -11.31 -12.56
N TYR A 111 -2.64 -10.81 -11.42
CA TYR A 111 -1.88 -9.92 -10.54
C TYR A 111 -1.36 -10.62 -9.27
N HIS A 112 -1.24 -11.95 -9.25
CA HIS A 112 -0.84 -12.70 -8.05
C HIS A 112 0.51 -12.22 -7.47
N HIS A 113 1.42 -11.77 -8.34
CA HIS A 113 2.73 -11.25 -7.97
C HIS A 113 2.69 -9.93 -7.18
N VAL A 114 1.56 -9.21 -7.20
CA VAL A 114 1.34 -7.97 -6.43
C VAL A 114 0.92 -8.27 -5.00
N PHE A 115 0.32 -9.43 -4.76
CA PHE A 115 -0.19 -9.80 -3.45
C PHE A 115 0.87 -10.52 -2.63
N SER A 116 0.88 -10.18 -1.34
CA SER A 116 1.56 -10.97 -0.32
C SER A 116 0.66 -12.17 0.01
N CYS A 117 1.09 -13.39 -0.27
CA CYS A 117 0.34 -14.61 0.07
C CYS A 117 1.01 -15.43 1.19
N VAL A 118 2.24 -15.09 1.58
CA VAL A 118 2.93 -15.68 2.73
C VAL A 118 3.65 -14.57 3.50
N ASP A 119 3.75 -14.70 4.82
CA ASP A 119 4.34 -13.67 5.70
C ASP A 119 5.81 -13.31 5.35
N ASN A 120 6.46 -14.13 4.53
CA ASN A 120 7.87 -13.98 4.14
C ASN A 120 8.07 -13.40 2.73
N ASP A 121 7.01 -13.06 1.98
CA ASP A 121 7.14 -12.60 0.59
C ASP A 121 7.33 -11.09 0.42
N LEU A 122 7.86 -10.43 1.46
CA LEU A 122 8.21 -9.02 1.45
C LEU A 122 9.16 -8.71 0.28
N GLY A 123 8.71 -7.82 -0.61
CA GLY A 123 9.49 -7.42 -1.78
C GLY A 123 10.58 -6.39 -1.43
N ARG A 124 11.71 -6.46 -2.13
CA ARG A 124 12.77 -5.43 -2.09
C ARG A 124 12.72 -4.59 -3.35
N THR A 125 12.86 -3.26 -3.20
CA THR A 125 13.04 -2.34 -4.33
C THR A 125 14.46 -1.79 -4.37
N LYS A 126 15.00 -1.64 -5.58
CA LYS A 126 16.27 -0.94 -5.83
C LYS A 126 16.08 0.53 -6.22
N MET A 127 14.83 0.99 -6.36
CA MET A 127 14.51 2.33 -6.88
C MET A 127 14.88 3.47 -5.91
N VAL A 128 14.75 3.21 -4.61
CA VAL A 128 15.02 4.20 -3.56
C VAL A 128 15.87 3.54 -2.49
N GLN A 129 16.96 4.20 -2.10
CA GLN A 129 17.76 3.83 -0.93
C GLN A 129 17.63 4.93 0.10
N HIS A 130 17.17 4.58 1.31
CA HIS A 130 17.11 5.53 2.40
C HIS A 130 18.49 5.67 3.06
N ARG A 131 18.99 6.90 3.16
CA ARG A 131 20.18 7.23 3.94
C ARG A 131 19.76 7.88 5.24
N ILE A 132 20.12 7.26 6.36
CA ILE A 132 19.99 7.88 7.68
C ILE A 132 21.13 8.90 7.83
N ASN A 133 20.80 10.18 8.01
CA ASN A 133 21.79 11.24 8.21
C ASN A 133 22.11 11.36 9.70
N THR A 134 23.26 10.82 10.12
CA THR A 134 23.75 10.91 11.50
C THR A 134 24.56 12.17 11.78
N GLY A 135 24.76 13.06 10.79
CA GLY A 135 25.63 14.24 10.94
C GLY A 135 27.03 13.88 11.45
N ASP A 136 27.53 14.66 12.41
CA ASP A 136 28.82 14.46 13.06
C ASP A 136 28.74 13.66 14.36
N HIS A 137 27.61 13.00 14.63
CA HIS A 137 27.44 12.20 15.84
C HIS A 137 28.34 10.97 15.82
N GLN A 138 29.10 10.78 16.89
CA GLN A 138 29.94 9.60 17.07
C GLN A 138 29.10 8.34 17.35
N PRO A 139 29.56 7.14 16.93
CA PRO A 139 28.87 5.89 17.23
C PRO A 139 28.68 5.67 18.73
N ILE A 140 27.49 5.25 19.14
CA ILE A 140 27.16 4.97 20.54
C ILE A 140 27.14 3.46 20.76
N LYS A 141 28.06 2.96 21.60
CA LYS A 141 28.07 1.55 22.01
C LYS A 141 27.20 1.35 23.24
N GLN A 142 26.17 0.51 23.13
CA GLN A 142 25.31 0.10 24.25
C GLN A 142 25.41 -1.40 24.47
N ALA A 143 25.56 -1.82 25.72
CA ALA A 143 25.55 -3.24 26.06
C ALA A 143 24.12 -3.80 25.90
N PRO A 144 23.94 -4.98 25.28
CA PRO A 144 22.63 -5.63 25.21
C PRO A 144 22.05 -5.88 26.61
N ARG A 145 20.75 -5.64 26.78
CA ARG A 145 20.05 -5.98 28.03
C ARG A 145 19.78 -7.48 28.08
N ARG A 146 19.80 -8.06 29.29
CA ARG A 146 19.47 -9.48 29.49
C ARG A 146 18.01 -9.75 29.11
N ILE A 147 17.81 -10.78 28.31
CA ILE A 147 16.48 -11.28 27.93
C ILE A 147 16.00 -12.25 29.02
N PRO A 148 14.77 -12.09 29.54
CA PRO A 148 14.18 -13.05 30.49
C PRO A 148 14.19 -14.47 29.94
N LEU A 149 14.52 -15.46 30.78
CA LEU A 149 14.66 -16.87 30.38
C LEU A 149 13.46 -17.38 29.56
N VAL A 150 12.24 -17.03 29.97
CA VAL A 150 10.99 -17.46 29.32
C VAL A 150 10.89 -16.98 27.86
N LYS A 151 11.58 -15.89 27.49
CA LYS A 151 11.55 -15.30 26.15
C LYS A 151 12.76 -15.61 25.29
N GLN A 152 13.78 -16.28 25.83
CA GLN A 152 15.03 -16.52 25.10
C GLN A 152 14.77 -17.34 23.83
N GLN A 153 14.03 -18.44 23.95
CA GLN A 153 13.71 -19.31 22.82
C GLN A 153 12.96 -18.59 21.69
N GLU A 154 12.00 -17.73 22.04
CA GLU A 154 11.22 -16.95 21.06
C GLU A 154 12.10 -15.93 20.34
N VAL A 155 12.97 -15.23 21.08
CA VAL A 155 13.91 -14.27 20.48
C VAL A 155 14.91 -14.96 19.57
N ASP A 156 15.42 -16.13 19.96
CA ASP A 156 16.35 -16.90 19.15
C ASP A 156 15.69 -17.36 17.83
N GLN A 157 14.43 -17.79 17.88
CA GLN A 157 13.64 -18.11 16.68
C GLN A 157 13.47 -16.90 15.77
N MET A 158 13.08 -15.74 16.32
CA MET A 158 12.92 -14.51 15.53
C MET A 158 14.23 -14.06 14.87
N ILE A 159 15.37 -14.21 15.57
CA ILE A 159 16.68 -13.88 15.01
C ILE A 159 17.04 -14.81 13.86
N GLU A 160 16.76 -16.10 13.98
CA GLU A 160 17.05 -17.06 12.92
C GLU A 160 16.16 -16.82 11.70
N ASP A 161 14.86 -16.60 11.92
CA ASP A 161 13.91 -16.16 10.91
C ASP A 161 14.40 -14.91 10.16
N MET A 162 14.93 -13.91 10.87
CA MET A 162 15.46 -12.68 10.25
C MET A 162 16.70 -12.96 9.40
N LYS A 163 17.60 -13.84 9.85
CA LYS A 163 18.81 -14.19 9.07
C LYS A 163 18.48 -14.95 7.79
N GLU A 164 17.52 -15.87 7.85
CA GLU A 164 17.09 -16.64 6.67
C GLU A 164 16.47 -15.73 5.59
N ARG A 165 15.82 -14.64 6.02
CA ARG A 165 15.15 -13.67 5.12
C ARG A 165 16.09 -12.67 4.46
N GLY A 166 17.32 -12.50 4.95
CA GLY A 166 18.35 -11.62 4.36
C GLY A 166 18.17 -10.13 4.65
#